data_AF-A0A963Q639-F1
#
_entry.id   AF-A0A963Q639-F1
#
_cell.length_a   1.000
_cell.length_b   1.000
_cell.length_c   1.000
_cell.angle_alpha   90.00
_cell.angle_beta   90.00
_cell.angle_gamma   90.00
#
_symmetry.space_group_name_H-M   'P 1'
#
loop_
_entity.id
_entity.type
_entity.pdbx_description
1 polymer ?
#
loop_
_entity_poly.entity_id
_entity_poly.type
_entity_poly.pdbx_seq_one_letter_code
_entity_poly.pdbx_strand_id
1 'polypeptide(L)' 'FASMQLVGDFYKGLGQPGESKAQALRQAQLALLSDRRYRHPYYWSPFLLIGNWL' A
#
# COMPACT_ATOMS: atom_id res chain seq x y z
N PHE A 1 -0.10 -4.67 13.10
CA PHE A 1 1.25 -4.64 12.53
C PHE A 1 1.21 -3.89 11.20
N ALA A 2 2.16 -2.99 10.93
CA ALA A 2 2.15 -2.15 9.72
C ALA A 2 2.06 -2.97 8.42
N SER A 3 2.77 -4.10 8.33
CA SER A 3 2.73 -4.98 7.16
C SER A 3 1.34 -5.57 6.90
N MET A 4 0.63 -6.00 7.94
CA MET A 4 -0.75 -6.51 7.81
C MET A 4 -1.70 -5.42 7.33
N GLN A 5 -1.52 -4.18 7.83
CA GLN A 5 -2.34 -3.04 7.42
C GLN A 5 -2.08 -2.67 5.95
N LEU A 6 -0.81 -2.58 5.53
CA LEU A 6 -0.47 -2.26 4.15
C LEU A 6 -0.97 -3.33 3.17
N VAL A 7 -0.77 -4.61 3.47
CA VAL A 7 -1.27 -5.70 2.61
C VAL A 7 -2.80 -5.70 2.57
N GLY A 8 -3.46 -5.50 3.71
CA GLY A 8 -4.92 -5.40 3.78
C GLY A 8 -5.47 -4.25 2.95
N ASP A 9 -4.88 -3.06 3.06
CA ASP A 9 -5.32 -1.88 2.32
C ASP A 9 -4.99 -1.99 0.83
N PHE A 10 -3.88 -2.63 0.47
CA PHE A 10 -3.55 -2.97 -0.92
C PHE A 10 -4.63 -3.85 -1.56
N TYR A 11 -5.03 -4.95 -0.92
CA TYR A 11 -6.06 -5.84 -1.47
C TYR A 11 -7.45 -5.21 -1.51
N LYS A 12 -7.76 -4.29 -0.57
CA LYS A 12 -9.00 -3.50 -0.66
C LYS A 12 -9.02 -2.64 -1.92
N GLY A 13 -7.91 -1.96 -2.25
CA GLY A 13 -7.79 -1.16 -3.47
C GLY A 13 -7.87 -2.02 -4.74
N LEU A 14 -7.23 -3.19 -4.75
CA LEU A 14 -7.34 -4.13 -5.88
C LEU A 14 -8.76 -4.63 -6.16
N GLY A 15 -9.63 -4.64 -5.15
CA GLY A 15 -11.04 -4.99 -5.32
C GLY A 15 -11.90 -3.88 -5.93
N GLN A 16 -11.36 -2.66 -6.08
CA GLN A 16 -12.11 -1.53 -6.60
C GLN A 16 -12.09 -1.48 -8.13
N PRO A 17 -13.24 -1.27 -8.79
CA PRO A 17 -13.28 -1.10 -10.24
C PRO A 17 -12.42 0.09 -10.69
N GLY A 18 -11.54 -0.15 -11.67
CA GLY A 18 -10.73 0.89 -12.30
C GLY A 18 -9.45 1.27 -11.55
N GLU A 19 -9.12 0.58 -10.45
CA GLU A 19 -7.91 0.84 -9.69
C GLU A 19 -6.76 -0.09 -10.13
N SER A 20 -5.64 0.48 -10.56
CA SER A 20 -4.46 -0.31 -10.94
C SER A 20 -3.72 -0.83 -9.71
N LYS A 21 -2.95 -1.91 -9.88
CA LYS A 21 -2.10 -2.46 -8.80
C LYS A 21 -1.13 -1.41 -8.25
N ALA A 22 -0.60 -0.55 -9.11
CA ALA A 22 0.29 0.55 -8.71
C ALA A 22 -0.44 1.59 -7.86
N GLN A 23 -1.68 1.95 -8.22
CA GLN A 23 -2.51 2.88 -7.47
C GLN A 23 -2.88 2.31 -6.10
N ALA A 24 -3.32 1.06 -6.04
CA ALA A 24 -3.64 0.37 -4.80
C ALA A 24 -2.44 0.32 -3.83
N LEU A 25 -1.24 -0.02 -4.33
CA LEU A 25 -0.04 -0.03 -3.50
C LEU A 25 0.32 1.38 -2.99
N ARG A 26 0.27 2.38 -3.87
CA ARG A 26 0.55 3.77 -3.51
C ARG A 26 -0.40 4.25 -2.41
N GLN A 27 -1.69 3.95 -2.51
CA GLN A 27 -2.66 4.35 -1.48
C GLN A 27 -2.38 3.66 -0.14
N ALA A 28 -2.05 2.37 -0.14
CA ALA A 28 -1.69 1.64 1.07
C ALA A 28 -0.43 2.22 1.75
N GLN A 29 0.58 2.62 0.97
CA GLN A 29 1.76 3.31 1.48
C GLN A 29 1.44 4.69 2.07
N LEU A 30 0.59 5.48 1.39
CA LEU A 30 0.14 6.79 1.88
C LEU A 30 -0.68 6.68 3.17
N ALA A 31 -1.49 5.64 3.31
CA ALA A 31 -2.26 5.37 4.52
C ALA A 31 -1.31 5.17 5.72
N LEU A 32 -0.26 4.36 5.58
CA LEU A 32 0.75 4.21 6.63
C LEU A 32 1.55 5.49 6.88
N LEU A 33 1.91 6.24 5.83
CA LEU A 33 2.62 7.52 5.98
C LEU A 33 1.80 8.55 6.77
N SER A 34 0.47 8.53 6.64
CA SER A 34 -0.45 9.42 7.35
C SER A 34 -0.64 9.06 8.84
N ASP A 35 -0.39 7.80 9.22
CA ASP A 35 -0.46 7.36 10.61
C ASP A 35 0.83 7.75 11.36
N ARG A 36 0.72 8.55 12.42
CA ARG A 36 1.88 8.96 13.24
C ARG A 36 2.69 7.77 13.77
N ARG A 37 2.07 6.62 14.00
CA ARG A 37 2.74 5.39 14.46
C ARG A 37 3.60 4.75 13.37
N TYR A 38 3.26 4.95 12.10
CA TYR A 38 3.90 4.27 10.95
C TYR A 38 4.54 5.24 9.94
N ARG A 39 4.63 6.52 10.27
CA ARG A 39 5.20 7.57 9.41
C ARG A 39 6.64 7.31 8.97
N HIS A 40 7.44 6.64 9.80
CA HIS A 40 8.84 6.36 9.47
C HIS A 40 8.95 5.45 8.23
N PRO A 41 9.84 5.75 7.25
CA PRO A 41 9.94 5.01 5.98
C PRO A 41 10.05 3.49 6.12
N TYR A 42 10.68 3.02 7.19
CA TYR A 42 10.79 1.61 7.57
C TYR A 42 9.47 0.81 7.42
N TYR A 43 8.30 1.43 7.65
CA TYR A 43 7.02 0.74 7.62
C TYR A 43 6.38 0.62 6.24
N TRP A 44 6.76 1.44 5.25
CA TRP A 44 6.06 1.51 3.96
C TRP A 44 6.99 1.49 2.74
N SER A 45 8.24 1.98 2.87
CA SER A 45 9.21 2.02 1.77
C SER A 45 9.70 0.66 1.27
N PRO A 46 9.74 -0.43 2.08
CA PRO A 46 10.20 -1.74 1.59
C PRO A 46 9.22 -2.44 0.64
N PHE A 47 7.97 -1.98 0.54
CA PHE A 47 6.95 -2.63 -0.28
C PHE A 47 7.10 -2.20 -1.73
N LEU A 48 7.56 -3.16 -2.55
CA LEU A 48 7.69 -3.02 -3.98
C LEU A 48 6.73 -4.00 -4.64
N LEU A 49 6.07 -3.54 -5.69
CA LEU A 49 5.35 -4.42 -6.61
C LEU A 49 6.35 -4.85 -7.71
N ILE A 50 6.25 -6.09 -8.19
CA ILE A 50 7.15 -6.63 -9.22
C ILE A 50 6.29 -7.44 -10.19
N GLY A 51 6.43 -7.21 -11.49
CA GLY A 51 5.59 -7.82 -12.54
C GLY A 51 4.78 -6.78 -13.31
N ASN A 52 3.82 -7.20 -14.14
CA ASN A 52 3.06 -6.27 -14.98
C ASN A 52 2.14 -5.36 -14.14
N TRP A 53 2.23 -4.05 -14.44
CA TRP A 53 1.68 -2.92 -13.68
C TRP A 53 0.35 -2.39 -14.22
N LEU A 54 -0.09 -2.95 -15.36
CA LEU A 54 -1.36 -2.69 -16.03
C LEU A 54 -2.48 -3.56 -15.46
#